data_AF-A0A5N5UK76-F1
#
_entry.id   AF-A0A5N5UK76-F1
#
_cell.length_a   1.000
_cell.length_b   1.000
_cell.length_c   1.000
_cell.angle_alpha   90.00
_cell.angle_beta   90.00
_cell.angle_gamma   90.00
#
_symmetry.space_group_name_H-M   'P 1'
#
loop_
_entity.id
_entity.type
_entity.pdbx_description
1 polymer ?
#
loop_
_entity_poly.entity_id
_entity_poly.type
_entity_poly.pdbx_seq_one_letter_code
_entity_poly.pdbx_strand_id
1 'polypeptide(L)'
;MTRPRLHTSSSQAVGLVAFVLFGVLAAVFLTADFADAATFSGNADSVIEGIGYAMLNLDAGPFAETTDGFLITFELLGMALLAALVGAVMLGTRDDDGGDS
;
A
#
# COMPACT_ATOMS: atom_id res chain seq x y z
N MET A 1 9.99 60.14 11.52
CA MET A 1 9.45 59.00 12.29
C MET A 1 8.13 58.58 11.69
N THR A 2 8.10 57.48 10.93
CA THR A 2 6.87 56.92 10.37
C THR A 2 6.18 56.09 11.44
N ARG A 3 4.99 56.50 11.88
CA ARG A 3 4.23 55.79 12.92
C ARG A 3 3.37 54.71 12.24
N PRO A 4 3.48 53.42 12.64
CA PRO A 4 2.68 52.35 12.05
C PRO A 4 1.19 52.56 12.31
N ARG A 5 0.36 52.48 11.28
CA ARG A 5 -1.10 52.54 11.40
C ARG A 5 -1.65 51.13 11.24
N LEU A 6 -2.35 50.64 12.25
CA LEU A 6 -3.08 49.38 12.17
C LEU A 6 -4.23 49.54 11.17
N HIS A 7 -4.22 48.75 10.10
CA HIS A 7 -5.30 48.67 9.10
C HIS A 7 -6.53 47.99 9.73
N THR A 8 -7.29 48.77 10.51
CA THR A 8 -8.27 48.25 11.48
C THR A 8 -9.63 47.88 10.90
N SER A 9 -10.02 48.36 9.72
CA SER A 9 -11.41 48.18 9.26
C SER A 9 -11.72 46.79 8.65
N SER A 10 -10.85 46.26 7.79
CA SER A 10 -11.08 44.97 7.12
C SER A 10 -10.47 43.78 7.90
N SER A 11 -9.32 43.98 8.54
CA SER A 11 -8.64 42.93 9.31
C SER A 11 -9.43 42.44 10.53
N GLN A 12 -10.17 43.32 11.21
CA GLN A 12 -11.00 42.92 12.36
C GLN A 12 -12.17 42.04 11.94
N ALA A 13 -12.81 42.36 10.81
CA ALA A 13 -13.87 41.53 10.23
C ALA A 13 -13.34 40.15 9.83
N VAL A 14 -12.13 40.08 9.26
CA VAL A 14 -11.46 38.82 8.92
C VAL A 14 -11.17 37.98 10.18
N GLY A 15 -10.71 38.62 11.26
CA GLY A 15 -10.47 37.94 12.54
C GLY A 15 -11.74 37.35 13.14
N LEU A 16 -12.86 38.07 13.07
CA LEU A 16 -14.16 37.58 13.54
C LEU A 16 -14.65 36.38 12.72
N VAL A 17 -14.52 36.45 11.39
CA VAL A 17 -14.88 35.33 10.48
C VAL A 17 -14.04 34.10 10.80
N ALA A 18 -12.74 34.26 11.03
CA ALA A 18 -11.85 33.17 11.41
C ALA A 18 -12.26 32.53 12.74
N PHE A 19 -12.66 33.35 13.73
CA PHE A 19 -13.12 32.85 15.03
C PHE A 19 -14.42 32.04 14.91
N VAL A 20 -15.36 32.52 14.08
CA VAL A 20 -16.60 31.78 13.79
C VAL A 20 -16.30 30.45 13.10
N LEU A 21 -15.44 30.45 12.07
CA LEU A 21 -15.03 29.23 11.38
C LEU A 21 -14.36 28.23 12.33
N PHE A 22 -13.49 28.72 13.22
CA PHE A 22 -12.84 27.89 14.24
C PHE A 22 -13.87 27.25 15.18
N GLY A 23 -14.86 28.02 15.64
CA GLY A 23 -15.93 27.49 16.47
C GLY A 23 -16.75 26.39 15.78
N VAL A 24 -17.04 26.56 14.49
CA VAL A 24 -17.72 25.55 13.67
C VAL A 24 -16.88 24.28 13.56
N LEU A 25 -15.59 24.40 13.24
CA LEU A 25 -14.69 23.24 13.14
C LEU A 25 -14.53 22.52 14.48
N ALA A 26 -14.40 23.26 15.58
CA ALA A 26 -14.32 22.70 16.92
C ALA A 26 -15.60 21.93 17.29
N ALA A 27 -16.77 22.49 16.97
CA ALA A 27 -18.05 21.81 17.17
C ALA A 27 -18.11 20.52 16.35
N VAL A 28 -17.79 20.57 15.05
CA VAL A 28 -17.75 19.40 14.16
C VAL A 28 -16.82 18.33 14.72
N PHE A 29 -15.60 18.67 15.12
CA PHE A 29 -14.66 17.68 15.66
C PHE A 29 -15.10 17.08 16.99
N LEU A 30 -15.81 17.84 17.83
CA LEU A 30 -16.28 17.34 19.12
C LEU A 30 -17.54 16.47 19.00
N THR A 31 -18.38 16.74 17.99
CA THR A 31 -19.62 15.99 17.73
C THR A 31 -19.48 14.92 16.66
N ALA A 32 -18.37 14.91 15.92
CA ALA A 32 -18.11 13.90 14.91
C ALA A 32 -17.94 12.55 15.60
N ASP A 33 -18.82 11.62 15.25
CA ASP A 33 -18.62 10.22 15.53
C ASP A 33 -17.71 9.66 14.43
N PHE A 34 -16.47 9.33 14.81
CA PHE A 34 -15.60 8.57 13.94
C PHE A 34 -15.90 7.10 14.21
N ALA A 35 -16.43 6.40 13.19
CA ALA A 35 -16.44 4.95 13.21
C ALA A 35 -15.03 4.45 13.56
N ASP A 36 -14.94 3.31 14.26
CA ASP A 36 -13.66 2.69 14.58
C ASP A 36 -12.74 2.78 13.38
N ALA A 37 -11.53 3.31 13.59
CA ALA A 37 -10.56 3.39 12.53
C ALA A 37 -10.48 1.99 11.93
N ALA A 38 -10.82 1.85 10.65
CA ALA A 38 -10.56 0.65 9.86
C ALA A 38 -9.05 0.51 9.64
N THR A 39 -8.32 0.55 10.74
CA THR A 39 -7.04 -0.11 10.84
C THR A 39 -7.35 -1.57 10.59
N PHE A 40 -6.47 -2.27 9.88
CA PHE A 40 -6.45 -3.74 9.88
C PHE A 40 -6.10 -4.25 11.30
N SER A 41 -6.79 -3.74 12.32
CA SER A 41 -6.51 -3.94 13.73
C SER A 41 -7.25 -5.18 14.18
N GLY A 42 -6.45 -6.21 14.45
CA GLY A 42 -6.87 -7.40 15.17
C GLY A 42 -7.47 -8.44 14.25
N ASN A 43 -6.62 -9.33 13.74
CA ASN A 43 -7.04 -10.66 13.27
C ASN A 43 -8.07 -10.68 12.13
N ALA A 44 -8.33 -9.54 11.48
CA ALA A 44 -9.00 -9.50 10.20
C ALA A 44 -7.96 -9.90 9.14
N ASP A 45 -7.77 -11.21 9.02
CA ASP A 45 -7.55 -11.87 7.74
C ASP A 45 -6.41 -11.26 6.90
N SER A 46 -5.20 -11.76 7.16
CA SER A 46 -3.99 -11.32 6.47
C SER A 46 -4.15 -11.45 4.96
N VAL A 47 -4.11 -10.33 4.25
CA VAL A 47 -4.15 -10.30 2.77
C VAL A 47 -3.01 -11.12 2.19
N ILE A 48 -1.83 -11.10 2.84
CA ILE A 48 -0.67 -11.89 2.43
C ILE A 48 -0.95 -13.39 2.56
N GLU A 49 -1.64 -13.79 3.61
CA GLU A 49 -2.02 -15.18 3.86
C GLU A 49 -3.05 -15.66 2.82
N GLY A 50 -4.08 -14.85 2.54
CA GLY A 50 -5.05 -15.13 1.48
C GLY A 50 -4.41 -15.23 0.08
N ILE A 51 -3.43 -14.39 -0.23
CA ILE A 51 -2.64 -14.50 -1.47
C ILE A 51 -1.89 -15.83 -1.51
N GLY A 52 -1.25 -16.22 -0.40
CA GLY A 52 -0.54 -17.49 -0.30
C GLY A 52 -1.45 -18.71 -0.52
N TYR A 53 -2.64 -18.71 0.06
CA TYR A 53 -3.64 -19.76 -0.13
C TYR A 53 -4.14 -19.84 -1.58
N ALA A 54 -4.45 -18.70 -2.21
CA ALA A 54 -4.87 -18.65 -3.61
C ALA A 54 -3.77 -19.15 -4.56
N MET A 55 -2.49 -18.80 -4.30
CA MET A 55 -1.36 -19.27 -5.12
C MET A 55 -1.20 -20.79 -5.11
N LEU A 56 -1.50 -21.45 -3.99
CA LEU A 56 -1.37 -22.89 -3.82
C LEU A 56 -2.70 -23.65 -3.99
N ASN A 57 -3.77 -22.95 -4.35
CA ASN A 57 -5.12 -23.51 -4.47
C ASN A 57 -5.56 -24.24 -3.18
N LEU A 58 -5.33 -23.59 -2.04
CA LEU A 58 -5.73 -24.06 -0.72
C LEU A 58 -7.04 -23.40 -0.31
N ASP A 59 -7.99 -24.22 0.14
CA ASP A 59 -9.30 -23.77 0.63
C ASP A 59 -9.18 -23.29 2.08
N ALA A 60 -8.55 -22.12 2.25
CA ALA A 60 -8.28 -21.54 3.55
C ALA A 60 -8.20 -20.01 3.49
N GLY A 61 -8.46 -19.39 4.63
CA GLY A 61 -8.34 -17.95 4.81
C GLY A 61 -9.54 -17.13 4.31
N PRO A 62 -9.46 -15.80 4.44
CA PRO A 62 -10.55 -14.85 4.19
C PRO A 62 -11.24 -14.92 2.83
N PHE A 63 -10.48 -15.29 1.80
CA PHE A 63 -10.88 -15.06 0.41
C PHE A 63 -11.10 -16.36 -0.38
N ALA A 64 -11.14 -17.51 0.30
CA ALA A 64 -11.28 -18.83 -0.33
C ALA A 64 -12.51 -18.92 -1.25
N GLU A 65 -13.63 -18.33 -0.83
CA GLU A 65 -14.90 -18.33 -1.57
C GLU A 65 -14.97 -17.26 -2.69
N THR A 66 -14.04 -16.30 -2.71
CA THR A 66 -14.09 -15.12 -3.60
C THR A 66 -12.93 -15.06 -4.60
N THR A 67 -11.95 -15.97 -4.48
CA THR A 67 -10.71 -15.93 -5.27
C THR A 67 -10.48 -17.25 -5.98
N ASP A 68 -10.19 -17.19 -7.28
CA ASP A 68 -9.75 -18.37 -8.04
C ASP A 68 -8.33 -18.81 -7.63
N GLY A 69 -8.07 -20.11 -7.72
CA GLY A 69 -6.74 -20.66 -7.49
C GLY A 69 -5.76 -20.38 -8.64
N PHE A 70 -4.51 -20.08 -8.30
CA PHE A 70 -3.44 -19.74 -9.26
C PHE A 70 -2.36 -20.82 -9.39
N LEU A 71 -2.62 -22.05 -8.93
CA LEU A 71 -1.62 -23.13 -8.87
C LEU A 71 -0.95 -23.41 -10.23
N ILE A 72 -1.73 -23.43 -11.32
CA ILE A 72 -1.19 -23.66 -12.66
C ILE A 72 -0.24 -22.52 -13.06
N THR A 73 -0.62 -21.27 -12.80
CA THR A 73 0.23 -20.09 -13.09
C THR A 73 1.50 -20.11 -12.26
N PHE A 74 1.41 -20.48 -10.98
CA PHE A 74 2.55 -20.63 -10.10
C PHE A 74 3.56 -21.66 -10.65
N GLU A 75 3.08 -22.83 -11.06
CA GLU A 75 3.94 -23.88 -11.62
C GLU A 75 4.58 -23.46 -12.95
N LEU A 76 3.82 -22.80 -13.83
CA LEU A 76 4.36 -22.28 -15.09
C LEU A 76 5.46 -21.24 -14.87
N LEU A 77 5.30 -20.35 -13.89
CA LEU A 77 6.34 -19.40 -13.51
C LEU A 77 7.58 -20.12 -12.97
N GLY A 78 7.40 -21.16 -12.15
CA GLY A 78 8.48 -22.02 -11.67
C GLY A 78 9.26 -22.66 -12.82
N MET A 79 8.56 -23.26 -13.79
CA MET A 79 9.19 -23.85 -14.98
C MET A 79 9.92 -22.79 -15.83
N ALA A 80 9.32 -21.60 -16.02
CA ALA A 80 9.96 -20.52 -16.75
C ALA A 80 11.24 -20.03 -16.06
N LEU A 81 11.20 -19.88 -14.73
CA LEU A 81 12.37 -19.52 -13.92
C LEU A 81 13.45 -20.61 -13.98
N LEU A 82 13.07 -21.88 -13.92
CA LEU A 82 14.00 -23.01 -14.05
C LEU A 82 14.67 -23.02 -15.43
N ALA A 83 13.89 -22.86 -16.51
CA ALA A 83 14.42 -22.78 -17.87
C ALA A 83 15.37 -21.58 -18.05
N ALA A 84 15.01 -20.42 -17.50
CA ALA A 84 15.85 -19.24 -17.52
C ALA A 84 17.16 -19.47 -16.73
N LEU A 85 17.10 -20.14 -15.58
CA LEU A 85 18.27 -20.50 -14.79
C LEU A 85 19.20 -21.44 -15.56
N VAL A 86 18.65 -22.50 -16.16
CA VAL A 86 19.43 -23.44 -16.99
C VAL A 86 20.06 -22.72 -18.18
N GLY A 87 19.31 -21.85 -18.86
CA GLY A 87 19.82 -21.03 -19.96
C GLY A 87 20.94 -20.08 -19.52
N ALA A 88 20.78 -19.42 -18.38
CA ALA A 88 21.80 -18.52 -17.82
C ALA A 88 23.08 -19.28 -17.45
N VAL A 89 22.97 -20.49 -16.88
CA VAL A 89 24.13 -21.34 -16.55
C VAL A 89 24.84 -21.83 -17.81
N MET A 90 24.09 -22.30 -18.82
CA MET A 90 24.68 -22.73 -20.10
C MET A 90 25.37 -21.58 -20.85
N LEU A 91 24.81 -20.37 -20.80
CA LEU A 91 25.42 -19.18 -21.40
C LEU A 91 26.60 -18.63 -20.60
N GLY A 92 26.56 -18.79 -19.27
CA GLY A 92 27.57 -18.27 -18.36
C GLY A 92 28.80 -19.16 -18.22
N THR A 93 28.65 -20.46 -18.49
CA THR A 93 29.76 -21.42 -18.54
C THR A 93 30.64 -21.08 -19.74
N ARG A 94 31.94 -20.88 -19.49
CA ARG A 94 32.95 -20.76 -20.55
C ARG A 94 33.57 -22.13 -20.74
N ASP A 95 33.71 -22.52 -22.00
CA ASP A 95 34.47 -23.72 -22.34
C ASP A 95 35.97 -23.38 -22.20
N ASP A 96 36.58 -23.81 -21.09
CA ASP A 96 38.03 -23.73 -20.88
C ASP A 96 38.80 -24.85 -21.63
N ASP A 97 38.11 -25.69 -22.40
CA ASP A 97 38.67 -26.85 -23.13
C ASP A 97 39.33 -26.50 -24.48
N GLY A 98 39.83 -25.26 -24.62
CA GLY A 98 40.62 -24.78 -25.77
C GLY A 98 42.13 -24.76 -25.54
N GLY A 99 42.63 -25.45 -24.52
CA GLY A 99 44.06 -25.59 -24.22
C GLY A 99 44.72 -26.63 -25.13
N ASP A 100 45.22 -26.17 -26.27
CA ASP A 100 46.11 -26.88 -27.18
C ASP A 100 47.34 -27.44 -26.41
N SER A 101 47.50 -28.77 -26.39
CA SER A 101 48.71 -29.48 -25.96
C SER A 101 48.98 -30.68 -26.85
#